data_AF-A0A3A8QUD9-F1
#
_entry.id   AF-A0A3A8QUD9-F1
#
_cell.length_a   1.000
_cell.length_b   1.000
_cell.length_c   1.000
_cell.angle_alpha   90.00
_cell.angle_beta   90.00
_cell.angle_gamma   90.00
#
_symmetry.space_group_name_H-M   'P 1'
#
loop_
_entity.id
_entity.type
_entity.pdbx_description
1 polymer ?
#
loop_
_entity_poly.entity_id
_entity_poly.type
_entity_poly.pdbx_seq_one_letter_code
_entity_poly.pdbx_strand_id
1 'polypeptide(L)'
;MRSQHVFAALVLLSTSARAEELKPFQKEARSSFEKSISGTLKDANTACGTRLKVKTNFNRFDPNDWDGVGYEDSCKEVLRGVAAMCERPEYKKALAKKVTGVACLFTWDLAADIARYGGMYATVDPKPSDNAKKSGTDGTQPRNVSMWKGLLTYQMHKGDKTVADDTRAVLEETLKAVPR
;
A
#
# COMPACT_ATOMS: atom_id res chain seq x y z
N MET A 1 -44.45 32.57 36.81
CA MET A 1 -43.19 32.76 36.06
C MET A 1 -42.80 31.41 35.46
N ARG A 2 -42.74 31.27 34.13
CA ARG A 2 -42.48 29.99 33.45
C ARG A 2 -41.22 30.17 32.59
N SER A 3 -40.11 29.59 33.06
CA SER A 3 -38.76 29.78 32.48
C SER A 3 -38.65 29.25 31.06
N GLN A 4 -37.98 30.07 30.25
CA GLN A 4 -37.55 29.81 28.89
C GLN A 4 -36.39 28.79 28.90
N HIS A 5 -36.40 27.83 27.98
CA HIS A 5 -35.20 27.07 27.62
C HIS A 5 -34.84 27.39 26.18
N VAL A 6 -33.80 28.22 26.05
CA VAL A 6 -33.11 28.56 24.81
C VAL A 6 -32.35 27.33 24.35
N PHE A 7 -32.63 26.87 23.13
CA PHE A 7 -31.83 25.85 22.45
C PHE A 7 -30.48 26.46 22.05
N ALA A 8 -29.42 26.10 22.76
CA ALA A 8 -28.06 26.40 22.34
C ALA A 8 -27.68 25.46 21.18
N ALA A 9 -27.53 26.03 19.98
CA ALA A 9 -26.99 25.33 18.83
C ALA A 9 -25.49 25.03 19.07
N LEU A 10 -25.14 23.76 19.26
CA LEU A 10 -23.76 23.30 19.19
C LEU A 10 -23.27 23.46 17.74
N VAL A 11 -22.44 24.47 17.49
CA VAL A 11 -21.64 24.58 16.28
C VAL A 11 -20.63 23.42 16.31
N LEU A 12 -20.93 22.35 15.57
CA LEU A 12 -19.99 21.28 15.28
C LEU A 12 -18.75 21.90 14.63
N LEU A 13 -17.65 21.95 15.38
CA LEU A 13 -16.31 22.23 14.87
C LEU A 13 -16.01 21.19 13.80
N SER A 14 -16.25 21.55 12.55
CA SER A 14 -15.80 20.81 11.37
C SER A 14 -14.28 20.86 11.34
N THR A 15 -13.65 19.89 12.00
CA THR A 15 -12.23 19.59 11.82
C THR A 15 -12.05 19.08 10.39
N SER A 16 -11.89 20.01 9.45
CA SER A 16 -11.43 19.71 8.11
C SER A 16 -10.02 19.12 8.23
N ALA A 17 -9.89 17.81 8.15
CA ALA A 17 -8.61 17.17 7.93
C ALA A 17 -8.06 17.74 6.61
N ARG A 18 -7.12 18.70 6.71
CA ARG A 18 -6.44 19.23 5.54
C ARG A 18 -5.58 18.09 5.01
N ALA A 19 -5.97 17.53 3.87
CA ALA A 19 -5.06 16.69 3.09
C ALA A 19 -3.83 17.55 2.80
N GLU A 20 -2.67 17.14 3.32
CA GLU A 20 -1.42 17.83 3.06
C GLU A 20 -1.19 17.88 1.55
N GLU A 21 -1.07 19.10 1.02
CA GLU A 21 -0.97 19.29 -0.42
C GLU A 21 0.41 18.83 -0.90
N LEU A 22 0.43 17.95 -1.91
CA LEU A 22 1.67 17.47 -2.50
C LEU A 22 2.51 18.62 -3.06
N LYS A 23 3.83 18.57 -2.83
CA LYS A 23 4.79 19.48 -3.47
C LYS A 23 4.80 19.28 -4.99
N PRO A 24 5.21 20.27 -5.82
CA PRO A 24 5.20 20.15 -7.28
C PRO A 24 5.89 18.87 -7.81
N PHE A 25 7.08 18.55 -7.30
CA PHE A 25 7.81 17.35 -7.71
C PHE A 25 7.08 16.03 -7.32
N GLN A 26 6.31 16.03 -6.22
CA GLN A 26 5.51 14.88 -5.81
C GLN A 26 4.27 14.73 -6.70
N LYS A 27 3.67 15.84 -7.15
CA LYS A 27 2.57 15.85 -8.13
C LYS A 27 3.04 15.32 -9.49
N GLU A 28 4.23 15.73 -9.93
CA GLU A 28 4.85 15.26 -11.17
C GLU A 28 5.18 13.77 -11.10
N ALA A 29 5.87 13.33 -10.03
CA ALA A 29 6.17 11.91 -9.81
C ALA A 29 4.89 11.06 -9.78
N ARG A 30 3.83 11.55 -9.13
CA ARG A 30 2.53 10.89 -9.13
C ARG A 30 1.95 10.74 -10.53
N SER A 31 1.95 11.82 -11.32
CA SER A 31 1.41 11.79 -12.68
C SER A 31 2.21 10.85 -13.59
N SER A 32 3.55 10.90 -13.49
CA SER A 32 4.44 9.99 -14.22
C SER A 32 4.17 8.53 -13.84
N PHE A 33 4.09 8.24 -12.55
CA PHE A 33 3.79 6.90 -12.05
C PHE A 33 2.44 6.39 -12.54
N GLU A 34 1.36 7.17 -12.37
CA GLU A 34 0.01 6.79 -12.81
C GLU A 34 -0.02 6.48 -14.31
N LYS A 35 0.69 7.28 -15.13
CA LYS A 35 0.86 7.04 -16.56
C LYS A 35 1.65 5.76 -16.83
N SER A 36 2.79 5.59 -16.17
CA SER A 36 3.72 4.47 -16.31
C SER A 36 3.03 3.13 -16.04
N ILE A 37 2.24 3.03 -14.97
CA ILE A 37 1.57 1.76 -14.59
C ILE A 37 0.24 1.50 -15.30
N SER A 38 -0.33 2.50 -15.99
CA SER A 38 -1.71 2.45 -16.51
C SER A 38 -1.99 1.24 -17.42
N GLY A 39 -1.05 0.89 -18.30
CA GLY A 39 -1.16 -0.27 -19.17
C GLY A 39 -1.21 -1.58 -18.37
N THR A 40 -0.23 -1.79 -17.48
CA THR A 40 -0.18 -3.00 -16.64
C THR A 40 -1.37 -3.11 -15.69
N LEU A 41 -1.88 -1.99 -15.16
CA LEU A 41 -3.10 -1.98 -14.36
C LEU A 41 -4.33 -2.40 -15.17
N LYS A 42 -4.44 -1.92 -16.42
CA LYS A 42 -5.50 -2.32 -17.33
C LYS A 42 -5.41 -3.82 -17.66
N ASP A 43 -4.21 -4.34 -17.87
CA ASP A 43 -4.00 -5.75 -18.17
C ASP A 43 -4.39 -6.63 -16.99
N ALA A 44 -3.96 -6.28 -15.77
CA ALA A 44 -4.36 -6.97 -14.55
C ALA A 44 -5.88 -6.94 -14.34
N ASN A 45 -6.51 -5.79 -14.56
CA ASN A 45 -7.97 -5.67 -14.47
C ASN A 45 -8.70 -6.52 -15.50
N THR A 46 -8.21 -6.58 -16.73
CA THR A 46 -8.75 -7.43 -17.79
C THR A 46 -8.61 -8.91 -17.45
N ALA A 47 -7.41 -9.33 -17.05
CA ALA A 47 -7.10 -10.71 -16.71
C ALA A 47 -8.01 -11.21 -15.56
N CYS A 48 -8.15 -10.39 -14.52
CA CYS A 48 -8.90 -10.75 -13.32
C CYS A 48 -10.40 -10.42 -13.37
N GLY A 49 -10.86 -9.63 -14.34
CA GLY A 49 -12.25 -9.13 -14.35
C GLY A 49 -12.52 -8.15 -13.19
N THR A 50 -11.53 -7.34 -12.83
CA THR A 50 -11.56 -6.44 -11.67
C THR A 50 -11.57 -4.96 -12.07
N ARG A 51 -11.72 -4.09 -11.06
CA ARG A 51 -11.54 -2.64 -11.17
C ARG A 51 -10.60 -2.12 -10.09
N LEU A 52 -9.44 -2.76 -9.99
CA LEU A 52 -8.37 -2.40 -9.06
C LEU A 52 -7.98 -0.94 -9.28
N LYS A 53 -7.74 -0.27 -8.16
CA LYS A 53 -7.10 1.04 -8.10
C LYS A 53 -5.76 0.88 -7.41
N VAL A 54 -4.75 1.59 -7.90
CA VAL A 54 -3.44 1.66 -7.26
C VAL A 54 -3.36 2.94 -6.43
N LYS A 55 -2.89 2.82 -5.19
CA LYS A 55 -2.62 3.96 -4.30
C LYS A 55 -1.15 3.98 -3.89
N THR A 56 -0.61 5.19 -3.78
CA THR A 56 0.77 5.43 -3.36
C THR A 56 0.81 6.66 -2.44
N ASN A 57 1.72 6.67 -1.48
CA ASN A 57 1.97 7.76 -0.53
C ASN A 57 3.00 8.77 -1.08
N PHE A 58 2.67 9.46 -2.17
CA PHE A 58 3.58 10.43 -2.83
C PHE A 58 4.01 11.60 -1.94
N ASN A 59 3.32 11.86 -0.83
CA ASN A 59 3.78 12.81 0.18
C ASN A 59 5.12 12.40 0.80
N ARG A 60 5.55 11.14 0.63
CA ARG A 60 6.84 10.60 1.06
C ARG A 60 7.84 10.39 -0.09
N PHE A 61 7.51 10.79 -1.31
CA PHE A 61 8.46 10.73 -2.40
C PHE A 61 9.55 11.78 -2.17
N ASP A 62 10.82 11.35 -2.24
CA ASP A 62 12.01 12.19 -2.25
C ASP A 62 12.85 11.84 -3.49
N PRO A 63 13.11 12.79 -4.40
CA PRO A 63 13.95 12.59 -5.58
C PRO A 63 15.35 12.06 -5.24
N ASN A 64 15.93 12.46 -4.11
CA ASN A 64 17.27 12.00 -3.71
C ASN A 64 17.31 10.49 -3.44
N ASP A 65 16.15 9.90 -3.16
CA ASP A 65 16.04 8.48 -2.89
C ASP A 65 15.48 7.67 -4.03
N TRP A 66 14.59 8.25 -4.83
CA TRP A 66 13.73 7.50 -5.74
C TRP A 66 13.90 7.87 -7.20
N ASP A 67 14.62 8.95 -7.52
CA ASP A 67 14.91 9.29 -8.90
C ASP A 67 15.81 8.23 -9.56
N GLY A 68 15.46 7.80 -10.76
CA GLY A 68 16.15 6.72 -11.48
C GLY A 68 16.03 5.30 -10.90
N VAL A 69 15.34 5.08 -9.76
CA VAL A 69 15.27 3.78 -9.06
C VAL A 69 14.25 2.81 -9.68
N GLY A 70 13.37 3.27 -10.58
CA GLY A 70 12.40 2.40 -11.24
C GLY A 70 11.29 1.86 -10.31
N TYR A 71 10.91 2.61 -9.28
CA TYR A 71 9.87 2.20 -8.31
C TYR A 71 8.51 1.88 -8.96
N GLU A 72 8.24 2.51 -10.10
CA GLU A 72 7.09 2.22 -10.96
C GLU A 72 7.12 0.77 -11.48
N ASP A 73 8.29 0.27 -11.88
CA ASP A 73 8.46 -1.07 -12.41
C ASP A 73 8.26 -2.13 -11.32
N SER A 74 8.72 -1.88 -10.11
CA SER A 74 8.41 -2.74 -8.97
C SER A 74 6.89 -2.81 -8.72
N CYS A 75 6.16 -1.71 -8.84
CA CYS A 75 4.70 -1.73 -8.72
C CYS A 75 4.04 -2.45 -9.91
N LYS A 76 4.60 -2.36 -11.13
CA LYS A 76 4.15 -3.17 -12.28
C LYS A 76 4.33 -4.66 -12.02
N GLU A 77 5.41 -5.08 -11.35
CA GLU A 77 5.60 -6.49 -10.96
C GLU A 77 4.52 -7.00 -10.02
N VAL A 78 4.03 -6.17 -9.08
CA VAL A 78 2.86 -6.52 -8.26
C VAL A 78 1.63 -6.78 -9.15
N LEU A 79 1.37 -5.88 -10.10
CA LEU A 79 0.22 -6.00 -11.00
C LEU A 79 0.35 -7.22 -11.94
N ARG A 80 1.56 -7.52 -12.42
CA ARG A 80 1.86 -8.73 -13.19
C ARG A 80 1.64 -9.99 -12.36
N GLY A 81 2.07 -10.01 -11.11
CA GLY A 81 1.80 -11.10 -10.18
C GLY A 81 0.30 -11.33 -9.97
N VAL A 82 -0.49 -10.27 -9.83
CA VAL A 82 -1.96 -10.35 -9.77
C VAL A 82 -2.54 -10.92 -11.06
N ALA A 83 -2.13 -10.40 -12.23
CA ALA A 83 -2.62 -10.84 -13.53
C ALA A 83 -2.35 -12.34 -13.77
N ALA A 84 -1.12 -12.79 -13.47
CA ALA A 84 -0.70 -14.17 -13.64
C ALA A 84 -1.54 -15.15 -12.81
N MET A 85 -1.93 -14.76 -11.59
CA MET A 85 -2.82 -15.60 -10.77
C MET A 85 -4.20 -15.80 -11.43
N CYS A 86 -4.67 -14.82 -12.21
CA CYS A 86 -5.97 -14.87 -12.87
C CYS A 86 -5.98 -15.61 -14.20
N GLU A 87 -4.82 -16.04 -14.71
CA GLU A 87 -4.72 -16.99 -15.84
C GLU A 87 -5.34 -18.34 -15.47
N ARG A 88 -5.34 -18.67 -14.17
CA ARG A 88 -6.01 -19.84 -13.60
C ARG A 88 -7.49 -19.54 -13.33
N PRO A 89 -8.43 -20.19 -14.04
CA PRO A 89 -9.86 -19.89 -13.90
C PRO A 89 -10.39 -20.03 -12.46
N GLU A 90 -9.83 -20.96 -11.68
CA GLU A 90 -10.19 -21.22 -10.29
C GLU A 90 -9.84 -20.05 -9.36
N TYR A 91 -8.80 -19.26 -9.68
CA TYR A 91 -8.37 -18.13 -8.88
C TYR A 91 -9.05 -16.84 -9.29
N LYS A 92 -9.40 -16.69 -10.57
CA LYS A 92 -10.00 -15.47 -11.13
C LYS A 92 -11.20 -14.97 -10.33
N LYS A 93 -12.21 -15.82 -10.09
CA LYS A 93 -13.43 -15.41 -9.35
C LYS A 93 -13.15 -15.07 -7.89
N ALA A 94 -12.26 -15.81 -7.25
CA ALA A 94 -11.91 -15.60 -5.85
C ALA A 94 -11.09 -14.31 -5.66
N LEU A 95 -10.14 -14.04 -6.56
CA LEU A 95 -9.35 -12.82 -6.57
C LEU A 95 -10.20 -11.60 -6.88
N ALA A 96 -11.14 -11.69 -7.84
CA ALA A 96 -12.03 -10.57 -8.13
C ALA A 96 -12.90 -10.14 -6.94
N LYS A 97 -13.23 -11.08 -6.04
CA LYS A 97 -13.96 -10.82 -4.81
C LYS A 97 -13.06 -10.32 -3.67
N LYS A 98 -11.83 -10.84 -3.58
CA LYS A 98 -10.94 -10.60 -2.44
C LYS A 98 -10.03 -9.40 -2.65
N VAL A 99 -9.49 -9.19 -3.85
CA VAL A 99 -8.54 -8.12 -4.14
C VAL A 99 -9.32 -6.94 -4.71
N THR A 100 -9.45 -5.90 -3.90
CA THR A 100 -10.24 -4.70 -4.21
C THR A 100 -9.36 -3.50 -4.57
N GLY A 101 -8.07 -3.56 -4.23
CA GLY A 101 -7.11 -2.53 -4.57
C GLY A 101 -5.68 -2.98 -4.32
N VAL A 102 -4.76 -2.18 -4.84
CA VAL A 102 -3.31 -2.35 -4.66
C VAL A 102 -2.76 -1.07 -4.05
N ALA A 103 -1.86 -1.19 -3.08
CA ALA A 103 -1.10 -0.08 -2.53
C ALA A 103 0.38 -0.33 -2.75
N CYS A 104 1.05 0.55 -3.50
CA CYS A 104 2.51 0.54 -3.68
C CYS A 104 3.05 1.71 -2.85
N LEU A 105 3.68 1.44 -1.72
CA LEU A 105 4.02 2.46 -0.72
C LEU A 105 5.53 2.66 -0.63
N PHE A 106 5.99 3.90 -0.70
CA PHE A 106 7.35 4.27 -0.34
C PHE A 106 7.58 3.93 1.14
N THR A 107 8.63 3.16 1.40
CA THR A 107 9.04 2.74 2.74
C THR A 107 9.75 3.85 3.48
N TRP A 108 9.75 3.74 4.81
CA TRP A 108 10.68 4.48 5.65
C TRP A 108 12.00 3.72 5.64
N ASP A 109 13.03 4.30 5.07
CA ASP A 109 14.38 3.94 5.49
C ASP A 109 14.63 4.70 6.79
N LEU A 110 14.12 4.16 7.90
CA LEU A 110 14.22 4.80 9.21
C LEU A 110 15.68 5.13 9.56
N ALA A 111 16.64 4.30 9.10
CA ALA A 111 18.05 4.55 9.31
C ALA A 111 18.57 5.74 8.48
N ALA A 112 18.21 5.82 7.20
CA ALA A 112 18.56 6.99 6.36
C ALA A 112 17.81 8.26 6.77
N ASP A 113 16.57 8.16 7.23
CA ASP A 113 15.76 9.28 7.72
C ASP A 113 16.32 9.83 9.04
N ILE A 114 16.74 8.96 9.97
CA ILE A 114 17.43 9.37 11.21
C ILE A 114 18.76 10.06 10.88
N ALA A 115 19.51 9.54 9.90
CA ALA A 115 20.79 10.11 9.48
C ALA A 115 20.63 11.46 8.75
N ARG A 116 19.56 11.65 7.96
CA ARG A 116 19.29 12.88 7.19
C ARG A 116 18.63 13.99 7.99
N TYR A 117 17.75 13.66 8.93
CA TYR A 117 16.95 14.64 9.68
C TYR A 117 17.41 14.85 11.13
N GLY A 118 18.56 14.30 11.54
CA GLY A 118 19.18 14.59 12.83
C GLY A 118 18.31 14.16 14.01
N GLY A 119 17.99 12.86 14.06
CA GLY A 119 17.00 12.24 14.94
C GLY A 119 16.84 12.87 16.34
N MET A 120 15.65 13.42 16.58
CA MET A 120 15.10 13.62 17.92
C MET A 120 13.75 12.90 18.06
N TYR A 121 13.72 11.62 17.69
CA TYR A 121 12.74 10.71 18.27
C TYR A 121 13.45 10.02 19.43
N ALA A 122 13.07 10.44 20.64
CA ALA A 122 13.47 9.80 21.88
C ALA A 122 13.34 8.28 21.73
N THR A 123 14.34 7.58 22.24
CA THR A 123 14.39 6.13 22.43
C THR A 123 13.06 5.59 22.96
N VAL A 124 12.14 5.26 22.06
CA VAL A 124 11.15 4.23 22.31
C VAL A 124 11.86 2.99 21.85
N ASP A 125 12.46 2.27 22.80
CA ASP A 125 12.79 0.87 22.61
C ASP A 125 11.62 0.24 21.84
N PRO A 126 11.82 -0.37 20.66
CA PRO A 126 10.79 -1.16 20.05
C PRO A 126 10.67 -2.43 20.90
N LYS A 127 10.03 -2.30 22.07
CA LYS A 127 9.33 -3.44 22.64
C LYS A 127 8.37 -3.88 21.55
N PRO A 128 8.46 -5.14 21.09
CA PRO A 128 7.48 -5.67 20.18
C PRO A 128 6.13 -5.42 20.83
N SER A 129 5.24 -4.69 20.14
CA SER A 129 3.84 -4.66 20.52
C SER A 129 3.40 -6.11 20.66
N ASP A 130 2.94 -6.50 21.86
CA ASP A 130 2.44 -7.84 22.17
C ASP A 130 1.22 -8.26 21.30
N ASN A 131 0.78 -7.38 20.39
CA ASN A 131 -0.25 -7.62 19.40
C ASN A 131 0.28 -7.81 17.97
N ALA A 132 1.60 -7.83 17.76
CA ALA A 132 2.21 -8.43 16.58
C ALA A 132 1.95 -9.94 16.66
N LYS A 133 0.76 -10.36 16.24
CA LYS A 133 0.46 -11.78 16.03
C LYS A 133 1.59 -12.37 15.20
N LYS A 134 2.39 -13.20 15.86
CA LYS A 134 3.25 -14.21 15.26
C LYS A 134 2.40 -14.99 14.24
N SER A 135 2.49 -14.60 12.99
CA SER A 135 2.35 -15.51 11.86
C SER A 135 3.77 -15.99 11.62
N GLY A 136 4.21 -17.06 12.29
CA GLY A 136 4.00 -18.40 11.75
C GLY A 136 5.23 -18.77 10.92
N THR A 137 6.23 -19.33 11.61
CA THR A 137 7.27 -20.28 11.16
C THR A 137 7.62 -20.32 9.66
N ASP A 138 8.75 -19.72 9.27
CA ASP A 138 9.95 -20.39 8.72
C ASP A 138 10.97 -19.32 8.29
N GLY A 139 12.25 -19.67 8.17
CA GLY A 139 13.38 -18.78 7.84
C GLY A 139 13.36 -18.13 6.45
N THR A 140 12.20 -17.68 5.98
CA THR A 140 11.99 -17.00 4.71
C THR A 140 12.17 -15.49 4.93
N GLN A 141 12.91 -14.82 4.05
CA GLN A 141 13.05 -13.36 4.08
C GLN A 141 11.67 -12.68 4.17
N PRO A 142 11.55 -11.55 4.90
CA PRO A 142 10.28 -10.84 5.02
C PRO A 142 9.80 -10.44 3.63
N ARG A 143 8.59 -10.90 3.26
CA ARG A 143 7.96 -10.48 2.00
C ARG A 143 7.57 -9.01 2.12
N ASN A 144 7.98 -8.21 1.15
CA ASN A 144 7.57 -6.81 1.03
C ASN A 144 6.10 -6.66 0.58
N VAL A 145 5.44 -7.77 0.26
CA VAL A 145 4.04 -7.83 -0.15
C VAL A 145 3.20 -8.46 0.96
N SER A 146 2.03 -7.89 1.23
CA SER A 146 1.07 -8.36 2.23
C SER A 146 -0.37 -8.13 1.77
N MET A 147 -1.32 -8.84 2.36
CA MET A 147 -2.75 -8.69 2.05
C MET A 147 -3.54 -8.43 3.32
N TRP A 148 -4.32 -7.35 3.34
CA TRP A 148 -5.21 -7.07 4.46
C TRP A 148 -6.54 -6.47 3.98
N LYS A 149 -7.65 -7.08 4.41
CA LYS A 149 -9.03 -6.63 4.08
C LYS A 149 -9.23 -6.30 2.59
N GLY A 150 -8.60 -7.10 1.72
CA GLY A 150 -8.69 -6.96 0.28
C GLY A 150 -7.85 -5.85 -0.35
N LEU A 151 -6.91 -5.27 0.41
CA LEU A 151 -5.87 -4.40 -0.08
C LEU A 151 -4.55 -5.17 -0.14
N LEU A 152 -4.03 -5.39 -1.35
CA LEU A 152 -2.69 -5.92 -1.56
C LEU A 152 -1.70 -4.77 -1.40
N THR A 153 -0.83 -4.85 -0.39
CA THR A 153 0.12 -3.78 -0.05
C THR A 153 1.53 -4.26 -0.35
N TYR A 154 2.23 -3.52 -1.21
CA TYR A 154 3.64 -3.65 -1.47
C TYR A 154 4.39 -2.47 -0.86
N GLN A 155 5.34 -2.78 0.02
CA GLN A 155 6.29 -1.85 0.59
C GLN A 155 7.50 -1.76 -0.34
N MET A 156 7.59 -0.68 -1.11
CA MET A 156 8.61 -0.50 -2.13
C MET A 156 9.99 -0.39 -1.48
N HIS A 157 10.93 -1.23 -1.90
CA HIS A 157 12.34 -1.10 -1.57
C HIS A 157 13.18 -1.01 -2.84
N LYS A 158 14.36 -0.38 -2.73
CA LYS A 158 15.27 -0.23 -3.86
C LYS A 158 15.87 -1.61 -4.19
N GLY A 159 15.77 -2.02 -5.45
CA GLY A 159 16.40 -3.24 -5.94
C GLY A 159 15.63 -4.55 -5.66
N ASP A 160 14.34 -4.49 -5.31
CA ASP A 160 13.51 -5.69 -5.17
C ASP A 160 13.40 -6.45 -6.50
N LYS A 161 13.72 -7.76 -6.48
CA LYS A 161 13.76 -8.62 -7.69
C LYS A 161 12.65 -9.67 -7.76
N THR A 162 11.99 -9.96 -6.63
CA THR A 162 11.05 -11.09 -6.50
C THR A 162 9.60 -10.65 -6.31
N VAL A 163 9.28 -9.38 -6.58
CA VAL A 163 7.98 -8.77 -6.23
C VAL A 163 6.79 -9.53 -6.82
N ALA A 164 6.88 -10.00 -8.07
CA ALA A 164 5.83 -10.81 -8.69
C ALA A 164 5.64 -12.17 -8.00
N ASP A 165 6.74 -12.83 -7.62
CA ASP A 165 6.73 -14.13 -6.94
C ASP A 165 6.13 -14.00 -5.53
N ASP A 166 6.58 -12.99 -4.78
CA ASP A 166 6.05 -12.68 -3.45
C ASP A 166 4.56 -12.34 -3.51
N THR A 167 4.14 -11.60 -4.54
CA THR A 167 2.73 -11.30 -4.79
C THR A 167 1.92 -12.57 -5.01
N ARG A 168 2.38 -13.47 -5.87
CA ARG A 168 1.68 -14.75 -6.13
C ARG A 168 1.57 -15.58 -4.85
N ALA A 169 2.64 -15.70 -4.08
CA ALA A 169 2.65 -16.47 -2.84
C ALA A 169 1.65 -15.92 -1.81
N VAL A 170 1.61 -14.61 -1.60
CA VAL A 170 0.65 -13.95 -0.69
C VAL A 170 -0.80 -14.14 -1.16
N LEU A 171 -1.05 -14.06 -2.47
CA LEU A 171 -2.37 -14.28 -3.04
C LEU A 171 -2.81 -15.74 -2.87
N GLU A 172 -1.93 -16.71 -3.12
CA GLU A 172 -2.21 -18.13 -2.89
C GLU A 172 -2.59 -18.41 -1.43
N GLU A 173 -1.83 -17.90 -0.46
CA GLU A 173 -2.13 -18.03 0.96
C GLU A 173 -3.50 -17.43 1.31
N THR A 174 -3.80 -16.26 0.77
CA THR A 174 -5.09 -15.57 0.96
C THR A 174 -6.27 -16.36 0.38
N LEU A 175 -6.04 -17.09 -0.71
CA LEU A 175 -7.04 -17.95 -1.35
C LEU A 175 -7.24 -19.25 -0.56
N LYS A 176 -6.16 -19.84 -0.02
CA LYS A 176 -6.18 -21.07 0.80
C LYS A 176 -6.83 -20.85 2.18
N ALA A 177 -6.72 -19.67 2.76
CA ALA A 177 -7.27 -19.33 4.08
C ALA A 177 -8.81 -19.17 4.13
N VAL A 178 -9.54 -19.58 3.10
CA VAL A 178 -11.02 -19.54 3.08
C VAL A 178 -11.59 -20.83 3.67
N PRO A 179 -12.37 -20.78 4.77
CA PRO A 179 -13.20 -21.91 5.16
C PRO A 179 -14.22 -22.15 4.05
N ARG A 180 -14.28 -23.37 3.53
CA ARG A 180 -15.30 -23.79 2.56
C ARG A 180 -16.70 -23.69 3.15
#